data_AF-A0A6F8YV07-F1
#
_entry.id   AF-A0A6F8YV07-F1
#
_cell.length_a   1.000
_cell.length_b   1.000
_cell.length_c   1.000
_cell.angle_alpha   90.00
_cell.angle_beta   90.00
_cell.angle_gamma   90.00
#
_symmetry.space_group_name_H-M   'P 1'
#
loop_
_entity.id
_entity.type
_entity.pdbx_description
1 polymer ?
#
loop_
_entity_poly.entity_id
_entity_poly.type
_entity_poly.pdbx_seq_one_letter_code
_entity_poly.pdbx_strand_id
1 'polypeptide(L)'
;MAAFTRYNLQWQPQLRSALRLSLEPPADRPAPDGSQRPLLRGGRAIAWVEDALAPLQHSHPHLDRRQLAVAIRSATGIESLVWLQDVAGQTPDQAAETVRRTARALLDAALRG
;
A
#
# COMPACT_ATOMS: atom_id res chain seq x y z
N MET A 1 0.18 -3.39 -10.95
CA MET A 1 0.79 -2.27 -10.19
C MET A 1 0.56 -0.88 -10.81
N ALA A 2 0.68 -0.68 -12.12
CA ALA A 2 0.47 0.65 -12.72
C ALA A 2 -0.89 1.31 -12.38
N ALA A 3 -1.99 0.54 -12.40
CA ALA A 3 -3.31 1.05 -12.01
C ALA A 3 -3.37 1.46 -10.53
N PHE A 4 -2.75 0.69 -9.64
CA PHE A 4 -2.70 1.00 -8.20
C PHE A 4 -1.87 2.25 -7.92
N THR A 5 -0.71 2.38 -8.58
CA THR A 5 0.12 3.58 -8.48
C THR A 5 -0.62 4.82 -9.00
N ARG A 6 -1.30 4.71 -10.14
CA ARG A 6 -2.13 5.79 -10.68
C ARG A 6 -3.26 6.17 -9.72
N TYR A 7 -3.95 5.20 -9.12
CA TYR A 7 -4.96 5.45 -8.10
C TYR A 7 -4.37 6.25 -6.92
N ASN A 8 -3.21 5.84 -6.42
CA ASN A 8 -2.57 6.52 -5.29
C ASN A 8 -2.15 7.96 -5.63
N LEU A 9 -1.66 8.21 -6.84
CA LEU A 9 -1.31 9.55 -7.30
C LEU A 9 -2.54 10.43 -7.54
N GLN A 10 -3.57 9.88 -8.19
CA GLN A 10 -4.83 10.59 -8.46
C GLN A 10 -5.51 11.06 -7.18
N TRP A 11 -5.54 10.21 -6.16
CA TRP A 11 -6.17 10.49 -4.86
C TRP A 11 -5.16 10.88 -3.78
N GLN A 12 -3.96 11.33 -4.16
CA GLN A 12 -2.88 11.63 -3.25
C GLN A 12 -3.27 12.63 -2.14
N PRO A 13 -3.98 13.74 -2.40
CA PRO A 13 -4.41 14.66 -1.32
C PRO A 13 -5.30 13.98 -0.27
N GLN A 14 -6.26 13.16 -0.71
CA GLN A 14 -7.20 12.46 0.15
C GLN A 14 -6.51 11.34 0.93
N LEU A 15 -5.63 10.58 0.27
CA LEU A 15 -4.87 9.50 0.90
C LEU A 15 -3.85 10.04 1.91
N ARG A 16 -3.25 11.21 1.67
CA ARG A 16 -2.39 11.92 2.64
C ARG A 16 -3.19 12.41 3.84
N SER A 17 -4.39 12.94 3.62
CA SER A 17 -5.28 13.37 4.69
C SER A 17 -5.71 12.18 5.56
N ALA A 18 -6.10 11.06 4.93
CA ALA A 18 -6.43 9.82 5.61
C ALA A 18 -5.23 9.23 6.39
N LEU A 19 -4.01 9.29 5.82
CA LEU A 19 -2.78 8.90 6.50
C LEU A 19 -2.55 9.76 7.73
N ARG A 20 -2.62 11.10 7.61
CA ARG A 20 -2.44 12.02 8.73
C ARG A 20 -3.43 11.72 9.86
N LEU A 21 -4.72 11.65 9.55
CA LEU A 21 -5.77 11.36 10.53
C LEU A 21 -5.60 9.99 11.20
N SER A 22 -5.02 9.00 10.50
CA SER A 22 -4.74 7.68 11.07
C SER A 22 -3.54 7.63 12.03
N LEU A 23 -2.64 8.61 11.93
CA LEU A 23 -1.46 8.73 12.78
C LEU A 23 -1.69 9.66 13.97
N GLU A 24 -2.74 10.46 13.94
CA GLU A 24 -3.21 11.19 15.12
C GLU A 24 -3.52 10.16 16.21
N PRO A 25 -3.07 10.40 17.46
CA PRO A 25 -3.44 9.54 18.57
C PRO A 25 -4.95 9.34 18.57
N PRO A 26 -5.46 8.12 18.81
CA PRO A 26 -6.87 7.99 19.14
C PRO A 26 -7.05 8.86 20.37
N ALA A 27 -7.71 10.00 20.23
CA ALA A 27 -8.16 10.69 21.42
C ALA A 27 -9.03 9.67 22.14
N ASP A 28 -8.89 9.54 23.45
CA ASP A 28 -9.72 8.68 24.30
C ASP A 28 -11.21 9.11 24.30
N ARG A 29 -11.68 9.72 23.22
CA ARG A 29 -12.98 10.35 23.07
C ARG A 29 -13.59 9.94 21.72
N PRO A 30 -14.81 9.37 21.72
CA PRO A 30 -15.60 9.24 20.51
C PRO A 30 -15.80 10.61 19.84
N ALA A 31 -16.28 10.62 18.60
CA ALA A 31 -16.65 11.88 17.95
C ALA A 31 -17.62 12.69 18.84
N PRO A 32 -17.73 14.03 18.67
CA PRO A 32 -18.59 14.87 19.49
C PRO A 32 -20.06 14.40 19.58
N ASP A 33 -20.50 13.60 18.62
CA ASP A 33 -21.82 12.96 18.52
C ASP A 33 -21.89 11.54 19.11
N GLY A 34 -20.81 11.04 19.73
CA GLY A 34 -20.70 9.69 20.26
C GLY A 34 -20.39 8.61 19.21
N SER A 35 -20.24 8.95 17.93
CA SER A 35 -19.94 7.98 16.87
C SER A 35 -18.49 7.48 16.93
N GLN A 36 -18.29 6.22 16.52
CA GLN A 36 -16.96 5.68 16.27
C GLN A 36 -16.34 6.41 15.08
N ARG A 37 -15.07 6.84 15.22
CA ARG A 37 -14.36 7.44 14.09
C ARG A 37 -14.30 6.45 12.92
N PRO A 38 -14.49 6.91 11.67
CA PRO A 38 -14.37 6.04 10.50
C PRO A 38 -13.00 5.36 10.46
N LEU A 39 -12.98 4.05 10.19
CA LEU A 39 -11.73 3.33 9.94
C LEU A 39 -11.14 3.76 8.61
N LEU A 40 -10.26 4.77 8.63
CA LEU A 40 -9.63 5.34 7.44
C LEU A 40 -8.59 4.40 6.81
N ARG A 41 -8.04 3.45 7.59
CA ARG A 41 -7.06 2.45 7.13
C ARG A 41 -7.43 1.07 7.69
N GLY A 42 -7.97 0.22 6.84
CA GLY A 42 -8.47 -1.12 7.21
C GLY A 42 -7.78 -2.28 6.50
N GLY A 43 -6.61 -2.07 5.89
CA GLY A 43 -5.84 -3.14 5.24
C GLY A 43 -6.50 -3.81 4.02
N ARG A 44 -7.65 -3.34 3.53
CA ARG A 44 -8.41 -3.94 2.41
C ARG A 44 -7.57 -4.19 1.15
N ALA A 45 -6.60 -3.31 0.89
CA ALA A 45 -5.70 -3.44 -0.25
C ALA A 45 -4.80 -4.69 -0.18
N ILE A 46 -4.51 -5.23 1.01
CA ILE A 46 -3.70 -6.45 1.14
C ILE A 46 -4.48 -7.64 0.54
N ALA A 47 -5.77 -7.75 0.83
CA ALA A 47 -6.61 -8.82 0.27
C ALA A 47 -6.68 -8.74 -1.27
N TRP A 48 -6.73 -7.53 -1.84
CA TRP A 48 -6.69 -7.37 -3.30
C TRP A 48 -5.37 -7.80 -3.92
N VAL A 49 -4.24 -7.52 -3.26
CA VAL A 49 -2.92 -7.97 -3.75
C VAL A 49 -2.81 -9.48 -3.61
N GLU A 50 -3.27 -10.05 -2.50
CA GLU A 50 -3.29 -11.49 -2.27
C GLU A 50 -4.14 -12.24 -3.31
N ASP A 51 -5.31 -11.71 -3.63
CA ASP A 51 -6.17 -12.23 -4.71
C ASP A 51 -5.49 -12.14 -6.08
N ALA A 52 -4.80 -11.04 -6.39
CA ALA A 52 -4.02 -10.92 -7.62
C ALA A 52 -2.84 -11.92 -7.70
N LEU A 53 -2.40 -12.46 -6.56
CA LEU A 53 -1.38 -13.52 -6.48
C LEU A 53 -1.99 -14.92 -6.49
N ALA A 54 -3.32 -15.07 -6.54
CA ALA A 54 -3.99 -16.37 -6.54
C ALA A 54 -3.45 -17.36 -7.60
N PRO A 55 -3.10 -16.95 -8.84
CA PRO A 55 -2.54 -17.86 -9.84
C PRO A 55 -1.26 -18.57 -9.41
N LEU A 56 -0.46 -17.98 -8.51
CA LEU A 56 0.78 -18.58 -8.01
C LEU A 56 0.56 -19.84 -7.19
N GLN A 57 -0.66 -20.12 -6.73
CA GLN A 57 -0.95 -21.36 -5.99
C GLN A 57 -0.66 -22.62 -6.82
N HIS A 58 -0.76 -22.53 -8.14
CA HIS A 58 -0.53 -23.67 -9.03
C HIS A 58 0.94 -23.81 -9.42
N SER A 59 1.64 -22.69 -9.64
CA SER A 59 3.04 -22.70 -10.07
C SER A 59 4.04 -22.73 -8.91
N HIS A 60 3.70 -22.14 -7.76
CA HIS A 60 4.54 -22.01 -6.57
C HIS A 60 3.71 -22.28 -5.29
N PRO A 61 3.24 -23.52 -5.07
CA PRO A 61 2.31 -23.85 -3.99
C PRO A 61 2.86 -23.62 -2.58
N HIS A 62 4.19 -23.60 -2.42
CA HIS A 62 4.86 -23.38 -1.14
C HIS A 62 5.07 -21.88 -0.81
N LEU A 63 4.76 -20.98 -1.74
CA LEU A 63 4.95 -19.55 -1.55
C LEU A 63 3.90 -18.99 -0.57
N ASP A 64 4.35 -18.29 0.47
CA ASP A 64 3.46 -17.55 1.36
C ASP A 64 2.91 -16.29 0.65
N ARG A 65 1.75 -16.46 0.01
CA ARG A 65 1.08 -15.39 -0.75
C ARG A 65 0.68 -14.22 0.14
N ARG A 66 0.33 -14.48 1.39
CA ARG A 66 -0.09 -13.43 2.33
C ARG A 66 1.10 -12.55 2.68
N GLN A 67 2.22 -13.17 3.02
CA GLN A 67 3.46 -12.44 3.32
C GLN A 67 3.92 -11.63 2.10
N LEU A 68 3.90 -12.22 0.90
CA LEU A 68 4.23 -11.50 -0.34
C LEU A 68 3.27 -10.32 -0.60
N ALA A 69 1.97 -10.50 -0.37
CA ALA A 69 0.98 -9.43 -0.53
C ALA A 69 1.23 -8.27 0.45
N VAL A 70 1.59 -8.57 1.70
CA VAL A 70 1.96 -7.56 2.71
C VAL A 70 3.21 -6.81 2.27
N ALA A 71 4.25 -7.52 1.82
CA ALA A 71 5.49 -6.90 1.34
C ALA A 71 5.27 -6.00 0.11
N ILE A 72 4.49 -6.45 -0.87
CA ILE A 72 4.15 -5.64 -2.03
C ILE A 72 3.32 -4.41 -1.61
N ARG A 73 2.34 -4.58 -0.71
CA ARG A 73 1.49 -3.45 -0.27
C ARG A 73 2.29 -2.43 0.54
N SER A 74 3.25 -2.86 1.36
CA SER A 74 4.08 -1.94 2.13
C SER A 74 5.00 -1.10 1.23
N ALA A 75 5.47 -1.67 0.11
CA ALA A 75 6.35 -0.99 -0.84
C ALA A 75 5.63 -0.07 -1.86
N THR A 76 4.32 -0.26 -2.05
CA THR A 76 3.55 0.43 -3.11
C THR A 76 2.51 1.41 -2.59
N GLY A 77 2.45 1.59 -1.28
CA GLY A 77 1.48 2.42 -0.60
C GLY A 77 1.64 3.91 -0.80
N ILE A 78 0.62 4.66 -0.39
CA ILE A 78 0.72 6.12 -0.28
C ILE A 78 1.86 6.52 0.66
N GLU A 79 2.14 5.71 1.68
CA GLU A 79 3.21 5.94 2.65
C GLU A 79 4.58 5.99 1.96
N SER A 80 4.87 5.01 1.10
CA SER A 80 6.11 4.97 0.31
C SER A 80 6.18 6.10 -0.71
N LEU A 81 5.07 6.40 -1.40
CA LEU A 81 5.01 7.47 -2.38
C LEU A 81 5.23 8.85 -1.75
N VAL A 82 4.64 9.10 -0.58
CA VAL A 82 4.85 10.32 0.21
C VAL A 82 6.32 10.44 0.59
N TRP A 83 6.94 9.38 1.10
CA TRP A 83 8.37 9.43 1.45
C TRP A 83 9.26 9.70 0.23
N LEU A 84 9.00 9.04 -0.90
CA LEU A 84 9.79 9.21 -2.12
C LEU A 84 9.70 10.65 -2.68
N GLN A 85 8.52 11.27 -2.62
CA GLN A 85 8.35 12.65 -3.09
C GLN A 85 8.88 13.67 -2.07
N ASP A 86 8.46 13.55 -0.80
CA ASP A 86 8.70 14.58 0.21
C ASP A 86 10.13 14.53 0.77
N VAL A 87 10.72 13.34 0.89
CA VAL A 87 12.04 13.14 1.51
C VAL A 87 13.10 12.88 0.45
N ALA A 88 12.84 11.97 -0.48
CA ALA A 88 13.82 11.64 -1.53
C ALA A 88 13.78 12.59 -2.73
N GLY A 89 12.86 13.57 -2.76
CA GLY A 89 12.78 14.61 -3.79
C GLY A 89 12.39 14.11 -5.17
N GLN A 90 11.78 12.93 -5.29
CA GLN A 90 11.40 12.36 -6.57
C GLN A 90 10.16 13.05 -7.15
N THR A 91 10.11 13.17 -8.48
CA THR A 91 8.88 13.53 -9.18
C THR A 91 7.82 12.43 -9.04
N PRO A 92 6.53 12.73 -9.26
CA PRO A 92 5.47 11.71 -9.22
C PRO A 92 5.76 10.49 -10.12
N ASP A 93 6.30 10.73 -11.32
CA ASP A 93 6.64 9.66 -12.27
C ASP A 93 7.83 8.83 -11.82
N GLN A 94 8.84 9.46 -11.23
CA GLN A 94 9.98 8.76 -10.64
C GLN A 94 9.53 7.88 -9.47
N ALA A 95 8.74 8.43 -8.54
CA ALA A 95 8.20 7.68 -7.41
C ALA A 95 7.35 6.50 -7.88
N ALA A 96 6.52 6.72 -8.91
CA ALA A 96 5.70 5.68 -9.53
C ALA A 96 6.53 4.57 -10.18
N GLU A 97 7.64 4.90 -10.84
CA GLU A 97 8.56 3.92 -11.39
C GLU A 97 9.28 3.14 -10.28
N THR A 98 9.77 3.83 -9.24
CA THR A 98 10.45 3.21 -8.11
C THR A 98 9.56 2.17 -7.43
N VAL A 99 8.35 2.52 -7.00
CA VAL A 99 7.47 1.56 -6.32
C VAL A 99 7.08 0.37 -7.21
N ARG A 100 6.96 0.58 -8.53
CA ARG A 100 6.69 -0.51 -9.48
C ARG A 100 7.88 -1.45 -9.63
N ARG A 101 9.11 -0.91 -9.69
CA ARG A 101 10.33 -1.73 -9.72
C ARG A 101 10.50 -2.51 -8.43
N THR A 102 10.28 -1.87 -7.27
CA THR A 102 10.37 -2.54 -5.97
C THR A 102 9.36 -3.68 -5.86
N ALA A 103 8.10 -3.46 -6.26
CA ALA A 103 7.09 -4.51 -6.27
C ALA A 103 7.45 -5.71 -7.17
N ARG A 104 8.00 -5.44 -8.36
CA ARG A 104 8.51 -6.49 -9.25
C ARG A 104 9.68 -7.24 -8.64
N ALA A 105 10.64 -6.52 -8.06
CA ALA A 105 11.80 -7.14 -7.41
C ALA A 105 11.38 -8.07 -6.26
N LEU A 106 10.37 -7.67 -5.46
CA LEU A 106 9.80 -8.51 -4.40
C LEU A 106 9.15 -9.77 -4.97
N LEU A 107 8.34 -9.64 -6.03
CA LEU A 107 7.73 -10.77 -6.71
C LEU A 107 8.81 -11.70 -7.28
N ASP A 108 9.76 -11.17 -8.04
CA ASP A 108 10.80 -11.96 -8.69
C ASP A 108 11.70 -12.67 -7.66
N ALA A 109 11.97 -12.03 -6.52
CA ALA A 109 12.71 -12.65 -5.42
C ALA A 109 11.92 -13.82 -4.82
N ALA A 110 10.61 -13.66 -4.61
CA ALA A 110 9.76 -14.71 -4.09
C ALA A 110 9.61 -15.90 -5.06
N LEU A 111 9.64 -15.65 -6.36
CA LEU A 111 9.57 -16.70 -7.40
C LEU A 111 10.91 -17.45 -7.61
N ARG A 112 12.03 -16.90 -7.13
CA ARG A 112 13.36 -17.55 -7.21
C ARG A 112 13.71 -18.38 -5.97
N GLY A 113 12.97 -18.21 -4.88
CA GLY A 113 13.10 -19.04 -3.68
C GLY A 113 12.57 -20.45 -3.91
#